data_AF-A0AAD5DHJ4-F1
#
_entry.id   AF-A0AAD5DHJ4-F1
#
_cell.length_a   1.000
_cell.length_b   1.000
_cell.length_c   1.000
_cell.angle_alpha   90.00
_cell.angle_beta   90.00
_cell.angle_gamma   90.00
#
_symmetry.space_group_name_H-M   'P 1'
#
loop_
_entity.id
_entity.type
_entity.pdbx_description
1 polymer ?
#
loop_
_entity_poly.entity_id
_entity_poly.type
_entity_poly.pdbx_seq_one_letter_code
_entity_poly.pdbx_strand_id
1 'polypeptide(L)'
;MGRKHSKNAGVMGSEALTYHEKKALGYGTATERLGKDSIGNYYDCRLTLMPAVVRKAVPASLRSPGFVSRPPPRATCSSREAILENLLEQKKANKRKLAAWEAQQAEEARKQADKAAIDQEAALLAFDRANHMGASEALTQKLKETISEEAEVLLADKRTAAGAVNIKTNEEKMKEMRAFWLPGKTPEAKALLEKPAMDTLCPASGAKLKLKDLIAVKFTPVPDGAPHEYMDPVTKDGFTNASRLVVLKPTGDVMLKETWEKCVRPDGAFNGVPVSDDDVMELQRGGTGFAAHDKELQAKKRFLLGPGSGLADRRGQTAGPTSKFGLRINN
;
A
#
# COMPACT_ATOMS: atom_id res chain seq x y z
N MET A 1 7.76 -15.84 -46.77
CA MET A 1 6.88 -16.55 -45.79
C MET A 1 7.39 -16.30 -44.38
N GLY A 2 6.92 -15.23 -43.73
CA GLY A 2 7.28 -14.92 -42.34
C GLY A 2 6.35 -15.67 -41.37
N ARG A 3 6.90 -16.58 -40.56
CA ARG A 3 6.18 -17.23 -39.47
C ARG A 3 5.77 -16.16 -38.45
N LYS A 4 4.48 -15.79 -38.46
CA LYS A 4 3.90 -14.97 -37.38
C LYS A 4 3.91 -15.80 -36.10
N HIS A 5 4.69 -15.32 -35.12
CA HIS A 5 4.73 -15.91 -33.78
C HIS A 5 3.33 -15.78 -33.16
N SER A 6 2.76 -16.91 -32.74
CA SER A 6 1.44 -17.03 -32.08
C SER A 6 1.28 -16.23 -30.77
N LYS A 7 2.31 -15.52 -30.31
CA LYS A 7 2.28 -14.79 -29.03
C LYS A 7 1.53 -13.46 -29.10
N ASN A 8 1.21 -12.96 -30.30
CA ASN A 8 0.49 -11.69 -30.46
C ASN A 8 -0.93 -11.86 -31.04
N ALA A 9 -1.45 -13.09 -31.12
CA ALA A 9 -2.80 -13.35 -31.63
C ALA A 9 -3.93 -13.03 -30.62
N GLY A 10 -3.59 -12.65 -29.38
CA GLY A 10 -4.59 -12.42 -28.31
C GLY A 10 -4.96 -10.95 -28.05
N VAL A 11 -4.37 -9.98 -28.76
CA VAL A 11 -4.50 -8.55 -28.41
C VAL A 11 -5.27 -7.73 -29.46
N MET A 12 -5.52 -8.29 -30.64
CA MET A 12 -6.14 -7.58 -31.76
C MET A 12 -7.67 -7.58 -31.70
N GLY A 13 -8.25 -6.92 -30.69
CA GLY A 13 -9.69 -6.69 -30.65
C GLY A 13 -10.23 -5.99 -29.41
N SER A 14 -9.53 -6.09 -28.27
CA SER A 14 -10.01 -5.49 -27.01
C SER A 14 -9.48 -4.08 -26.75
N GLU A 15 -8.39 -3.67 -27.40
CA GLU A 15 -7.81 -2.33 -27.24
C GLU A 15 -8.62 -1.23 -27.94
N ALA A 16 -9.30 -1.57 -29.04
CA ALA A 16 -10.15 -0.66 -29.81
C ALA A 16 -11.58 -0.50 -29.26
N LEU A 17 -11.97 -1.32 -28.27
CA LEU A 17 -13.30 -1.25 -27.68
C LEU A 17 -13.39 -0.10 -26.67
N THR A 18 -14.41 0.73 -26.82
CA THR A 18 -14.83 1.72 -25.84
C THR A 18 -15.25 1.06 -24.53
N TYR A 19 -15.29 1.84 -23.44
CA TYR A 19 -15.76 1.35 -22.14
C TYR A 19 -17.18 0.74 -22.22
N HIS A 20 -18.07 1.35 -23.01
CA HIS A 20 -19.42 0.85 -23.24
C HIS A 20 -19.43 -0.49 -23.95
N GLU A 21 -18.59 -0.67 -24.98
CA GLU A 21 -18.49 -1.94 -25.70
C GLU A 21 -17.86 -3.04 -24.84
N LYS A 22 -16.82 -2.74 -24.05
CA LYS A 22 -16.23 -3.68 -23.07
C LYS A 22 -17.24 -4.14 -22.03
N LYS A 23 -18.06 -3.20 -21.51
CA LYS A 23 -19.13 -3.50 -20.57
C LYS A 23 -20.22 -4.36 -21.21
N ALA A 24 -20.60 -4.09 -22.46
CA ALA A 24 -21.62 -4.84 -23.19
C ALA A 24 -21.15 -6.26 -23.55
N LEU A 25 -19.89 -6.42 -23.95
CA LEU A 25 -19.28 -7.73 -24.26
C LEU A 25 -19.03 -8.58 -23.01
N GLY A 26 -19.12 -8.00 -21.81
CA GLY A 26 -18.93 -8.73 -20.56
C GLY A 26 -17.52 -9.32 -20.42
N TYR A 27 -16.50 -8.72 -21.05
CA TYR A 27 -15.12 -9.17 -21.00
C TYR A 27 -14.16 -8.03 -20.58
N GLY A 28 -13.26 -8.32 -19.64
CA GLY A 28 -12.22 -7.40 -19.18
C GLY A 28 -12.44 -6.90 -17.75
N THR A 29 -12.15 -5.63 -17.47
CA THR A 29 -12.47 -5.01 -16.17
C THR A 29 -13.26 -3.74 -16.38
N ALA A 30 -14.31 -3.57 -15.59
CA ALA A 30 -15.06 -2.31 -15.54
C ALA A 30 -14.98 -1.67 -14.15
N THR A 31 -15.16 -0.36 -14.15
CA THR A 31 -15.01 0.48 -12.96
C THR A 31 -16.25 1.33 -12.81
N GLU A 32 -16.95 1.15 -11.69
CA GLU A 32 -18.14 1.93 -11.36
C GLU A 32 -17.81 2.88 -10.21
N ARG A 33 -18.24 4.14 -10.35
CA ARG A 33 -18.15 5.12 -9.28
C ARG A 33 -19.22 4.79 -8.25
N LEU A 34 -18.82 4.69 -7.00
CA LEU A 34 -19.73 4.48 -5.89
C LEU A 34 -20.40 5.80 -5.50
N GLY A 35 -21.60 5.68 -4.91
CA GLY A 35 -22.41 6.82 -4.47
C GLY A 35 -21.78 7.60 -3.31
N LYS A 36 -22.46 8.68 -2.89
CA LYS A 36 -22.04 9.55 -1.79
C LYS A 36 -21.74 8.75 -0.51
N ASP A 37 -22.56 7.74 -0.21
CA ASP A 37 -22.49 6.95 1.02
C ASP A 37 -21.21 6.13 1.14
N SER A 38 -20.47 5.96 0.04
CA SER A 38 -19.16 5.28 0.05
C SER A 38 -17.99 6.20 0.38
N ILE A 39 -18.26 7.48 0.63
CA ILE A 39 -17.25 8.49 0.96
C ILE A 39 -17.67 9.16 2.28
N GLY A 40 -16.75 9.18 3.25
CA GLY A 40 -16.98 9.83 4.54
C GLY A 40 -17.20 11.35 4.43
N ASN A 41 -17.79 11.91 5.47
CA ASN A 41 -17.97 13.34 5.65
C ASN A 41 -16.64 14.03 6.03
N TYR A 42 -16.63 15.37 6.02
CA TYR A 42 -15.43 16.17 6.34
C TYR A 42 -14.97 16.04 7.81
N TYR A 43 -15.82 15.53 8.70
CA TYR A 43 -15.54 15.36 10.14
C TYR A 43 -15.33 13.89 10.53
N ASP A 44 -15.37 12.95 9.58
CA ASP A 44 -15.22 11.53 9.86
C ASP A 44 -13.76 11.11 9.93
N CYS A 45 -13.41 10.30 10.92
CA CYS A 45 -12.08 9.74 11.05
C CYS A 45 -11.75 8.87 9.83
N ARG A 46 -10.68 9.19 9.11
CA ARG A 46 -10.31 8.41 7.92
C ARG A 46 -9.87 6.97 8.21
N LEU A 47 -9.46 6.68 9.44
CA LEU A 47 -9.05 5.35 9.88
C LEU A 47 -10.24 4.48 10.32
N THR A 48 -11.15 5.04 11.13
CA THR A 48 -12.27 4.28 11.71
C THR A 48 -13.59 4.45 10.95
N LEU A 49 -13.67 5.43 10.04
CA LEU A 49 -14.87 5.84 9.31
C LEU A 49 -16.04 6.28 10.20
N MET A 50 -15.81 6.47 11.49
CA MET A 50 -16.76 7.04 12.44
C MET A 50 -16.51 8.54 12.58
N PRO A 51 -17.53 9.34 12.95
CA PRO A 51 -17.36 10.76 13.26
C PRO A 51 -16.20 10.96 14.25
N ALA A 52 -15.17 11.70 13.83
CA ALA A 52 -14.00 11.96 14.68
C ALA A 52 -14.32 12.91 15.84
N VAL A 53 -15.43 13.66 15.71
CA VAL A 53 -15.93 14.60 16.70
C VAL A 53 -17.37 14.21 17.00
N VAL A 54 -17.65 13.91 18.27
CA VAL A 54 -18.96 13.41 18.72
C VAL A 54 -19.76 14.53 19.36
N ARG A 55 -20.98 14.76 18.85
CA ARG A 55 -21.84 15.89 19.24
C ARG A 55 -22.42 15.74 20.65
N LYS A 56 -22.94 14.57 21.03
CA LYS A 56 -23.58 14.31 22.34
C LYS A 56 -23.56 12.79 22.64
N ALA A 57 -23.47 12.42 23.92
CA ALA A 57 -23.62 11.07 24.49
C ALA A 57 -22.42 10.09 24.51
N VAL A 58 -21.22 10.57 24.85
CA VAL A 58 -20.17 9.69 25.38
C VAL A 58 -19.54 10.38 26.61
N PRO A 59 -19.30 9.68 27.74
CA PRO A 59 -18.73 10.28 28.94
C PRO A 59 -17.46 11.07 28.64
N ALA A 60 -17.23 12.15 29.39
CA ALA A 60 -16.16 13.14 29.15
C ALA A 60 -14.74 12.54 29.02
N SER A 61 -14.54 11.31 29.49
CA SER A 61 -13.30 10.53 29.34
C SER A 61 -13.01 10.02 27.92
N LEU A 62 -13.98 10.02 27.01
CA LEU A 62 -13.86 9.56 25.61
C LEU A 62 -13.92 10.72 24.60
N ARG A 63 -13.93 11.97 25.09
CA ARG A 63 -13.91 13.17 24.25
C ARG A 63 -12.48 13.45 23.79
N SER A 64 -12.03 12.68 22.81
CA SER A 64 -10.75 12.94 22.16
C SER A 64 -10.94 14.01 21.07
N PRO A 65 -10.23 15.16 21.11
CA PRO A 65 -10.27 16.11 20.00
C PRO A 65 -9.81 15.39 18.73
N GLY A 66 -10.53 15.60 17.62
CA GLY A 66 -10.10 15.10 16.32
C GLY A 66 -8.73 15.68 16.01
N PHE A 67 -7.79 14.86 15.57
CA PHE A 67 -6.50 15.34 15.10
C PHE A 67 -6.53 15.47 13.58
N VAL A 68 -6.00 16.57 13.09
CA VAL A 68 -5.74 16.75 11.67
C VAL A 68 -4.25 16.54 11.45
N SER A 69 -3.93 15.64 10.53
CA SER A 69 -2.56 15.36 10.12
C SER A 69 -2.20 16.23 8.92
N ARG A 70 -0.96 16.72 8.87
CA ARG A 70 -0.41 17.47 7.73
C ARG A 70 0.38 16.56 6.80
N PRO A 71 -0.24 15.99 5.75
CA PRO A 71 0.46 15.63 4.55
C PRO A 71 0.10 16.59 3.40
N PRO A 72 1.05 17.00 2.55
CA PRO A 72 0.69 17.69 1.31
C PRO A 72 -0.22 16.78 0.45
N PRO A 73 -1.27 17.29 -0.23
CA PRO A 73 -1.72 18.69 -0.33
C PRO A 73 -2.90 19.09 0.58
N ARG A 74 -3.57 18.16 1.29
CA ARG A 74 -4.74 18.45 2.13
C ARG A 74 -4.73 17.67 3.43
N ALA A 75 -5.23 18.31 4.48
CA ALA A 75 -5.23 17.79 5.83
C ALA A 75 -6.44 16.87 6.07
N THR A 76 -6.24 15.72 6.70
CA THR A 76 -7.30 14.72 6.93
C THR A 76 -7.60 14.60 8.42
N CYS A 77 -8.88 14.52 8.77
CA CYS A 77 -9.34 14.30 10.13
C CYS A 77 -9.18 12.83 10.54
N SER A 78 -8.75 12.61 11.77
CA SER A 78 -8.60 11.28 12.38
C SER A 78 -8.90 11.39 13.87
N SER A 79 -9.45 10.33 14.46
CA SER A 79 -9.59 10.25 15.91
C SER A 79 -8.20 10.18 16.54
N ARG A 80 -8.05 10.81 17.70
CA ARG A 80 -6.78 10.86 18.44
C ARG A 80 -6.21 9.48 18.71
N GLU A 81 -7.04 8.56 19.17
CA GLU A 81 -6.62 7.21 19.55
C GLU A 81 -6.15 6.44 18.32
N ALA A 82 -6.95 6.41 17.25
CA ALA A 82 -6.62 5.65 16.04
C ALA A 82 -5.34 6.15 15.38
N ILE A 83 -5.12 7.48 15.30
CA ILE A 83 -3.88 8.00 14.68
C ILE A 83 -2.64 7.68 15.52
N LEU A 84 -2.75 7.74 16.85
CA LEU A 84 -1.65 7.41 17.75
C LEU A 84 -1.31 5.92 17.72
N GLU A 85 -2.33 5.05 17.72
CA GLU A 85 -2.17 3.60 17.58
C GLU A 85 -1.49 3.26 16.26
N ASN A 86 -1.96 3.83 15.16
CA ASN A 86 -1.37 3.62 13.84
C ASN A 86 0.10 4.04 13.79
N LEU A 87 0.45 5.21 14.33
CA LEU A 87 1.84 5.67 14.40
C LEU A 87 2.72 4.76 15.29
N LEU A 88 2.17 4.22 16.39
CA LEU A 88 2.88 3.26 17.24
C LEU A 88 3.13 1.94 16.51
N GLU A 89 2.15 1.42 15.80
CA GLU A 89 2.28 0.20 15.00
C GLU A 89 3.31 0.36 13.89
N GLN A 90 3.30 1.50 13.19
CA GLN A 90 4.32 1.80 12.18
C GLN A 90 5.72 1.82 12.77
N LYS A 91 5.92 2.46 13.93
CA LYS A 91 7.22 2.46 14.61
C LYS A 91 7.66 1.04 15.00
N LYS A 92 6.75 0.22 15.52
CA LYS A 92 7.04 -1.19 15.84
C LYS A 92 7.40 -1.98 14.58
N ALA A 93 6.67 -1.79 13.48
CA ALA A 93 6.94 -2.43 12.20
C ALA A 93 8.30 -2.00 11.62
N ASN A 94 8.62 -0.69 11.66
CA ASN A 94 9.92 -0.17 11.21
C ASN A 94 11.07 -0.75 12.03
N LYS A 95 10.92 -0.86 13.36
CA LYS A 95 11.91 -1.53 14.23
C LYS A 95 12.11 -3.00 13.86
N ARG A 96 11.03 -3.74 13.57
CA ARG A 96 11.11 -5.15 13.12
C ARG A 96 11.83 -5.28 11.78
N LYS A 97 11.52 -4.41 10.82
CA LYS A 97 12.18 -4.38 9.51
C LYS A 97 13.67 -4.06 9.64
N LEU A 98 14.03 -3.10 10.50
CA LEU A 98 15.42 -2.74 10.75
C LEU A 98 16.19 -3.91 11.37
N ALA A 99 15.63 -4.58 12.38
CA ALA A 99 16.26 -5.76 12.98
C ALA A 99 16.45 -6.91 11.99
N ALA A 100 15.48 -7.14 11.09
CA ALA A 100 15.60 -8.14 10.03
C ALA A 100 16.70 -7.78 9.02
N TRP A 101 16.81 -6.49 8.68
CA TRP A 101 17.88 -5.97 7.82
C TRP A 101 19.26 -6.11 8.46
N GLU A 102 19.40 -5.74 9.73
CA GLU A 102 20.66 -5.89 10.51
C GLU A 102 21.07 -7.36 10.63
N ALA A 103 20.11 -8.27 10.87
CA ALA A 103 20.37 -9.70 10.90
C ALA A 103 20.84 -10.24 9.54
N GLN A 104 20.26 -9.77 8.44
CA GLN A 104 20.70 -10.14 7.09
C GLN A 104 22.12 -9.63 6.81
N GLN A 105 22.44 -8.40 7.19
CA GLN A 105 23.78 -7.83 7.04
C GLN A 105 24.82 -8.59 7.87
N ALA A 106 24.48 -8.96 9.11
CA ALA A 106 25.37 -9.76 9.96
C ALA A 106 25.59 -11.17 9.42
N GLU A 107 24.55 -11.82 8.89
CA GLU A 107 24.67 -13.14 8.27
C GLU A 107 25.50 -13.10 6.98
N GLU A 108 25.34 -12.05 6.17
CA GLU A 108 26.13 -11.84 4.96
C GLU A 108 27.61 -11.57 5.30
N ALA A 109 27.89 -10.71 6.28
CA ALA A 109 29.24 -10.45 6.77
C ALA A 109 29.90 -11.73 7.33
N ARG A 110 29.16 -12.55 8.07
CA ARG A 110 29.65 -13.84 8.56
C ARG A 110 29.95 -14.80 7.41
N LYS A 111 29.07 -14.89 6.41
CA LYS A 111 29.31 -15.72 5.22
C LYS A 111 30.53 -15.26 4.43
N GLN A 112 30.74 -13.96 4.32
CA GLN A 112 31.93 -13.40 3.68
C GLN A 112 33.21 -13.72 4.47
N ALA A 113 33.17 -13.64 5.81
CA ALA A 113 34.30 -14.01 6.66
C ALA A 113 34.60 -15.51 6.59
N ASP A 114 33.57 -16.37 6.65
CA ASP A 114 33.70 -17.83 6.51
C ASP A 114 34.28 -18.19 5.13
N LYS A 115 33.79 -17.56 4.04
CA LYS A 115 34.35 -17.73 2.69
C LYS A 115 35.82 -17.31 2.62
N ALA A 116 36.15 -16.12 3.14
CA ALA A 116 37.52 -15.63 3.13
C ALA A 116 38.49 -16.54 3.94
N ALA A 117 38.03 -17.13 5.05
CA ALA A 117 38.82 -18.09 5.81
C ALA A 117 39.06 -19.39 5.02
N ILE A 118 38.01 -19.93 4.38
CA ILE A 118 38.12 -21.14 3.55
C ILE A 118 39.03 -20.89 2.35
N ASP A 119 38.92 -19.72 1.70
CA ASP A 119 39.79 -19.34 0.58
C ASP A 119 41.26 -19.24 1.01
N GLN A 120 41.53 -18.73 2.23
CA GLN A 120 42.89 -18.69 2.80
C GLN A 120 43.43 -20.10 3.08
N GLU A 121 42.63 -20.98 3.69
CA GLU A 121 43.02 -22.37 3.94
C GLU A 121 43.25 -23.14 2.63
N ALA A 122 42.38 -22.96 1.64
CA ALA A 122 42.54 -23.54 0.30
C ALA A 122 43.81 -23.03 -0.40
N ALA A 123 44.16 -21.75 -0.21
CA ALA A 123 45.39 -21.17 -0.73
C ALA A 123 46.64 -21.79 -0.07
N LEU A 124 46.64 -21.99 1.25
CA LEU A 124 47.72 -22.63 1.99
C LEU A 124 47.89 -24.10 1.56
N LEU A 125 46.79 -24.87 1.51
CA LEU A 125 46.82 -26.27 1.08
C LEU A 125 47.35 -26.45 -0.35
N ALA A 126 46.98 -25.54 -1.25
CA ALA A 126 47.49 -25.56 -2.61
C ALA A 126 48.98 -25.20 -2.68
N PHE A 127 49.44 -24.26 -1.85
CA PHE A 127 50.85 -23.89 -1.74
C PHE A 127 51.70 -25.07 -1.21
N ASP A 128 51.24 -25.75 -0.17
CA ASP A 128 51.94 -26.92 0.38
C ASP A 128 52.04 -28.06 -0.64
N ARG A 129 50.97 -28.32 -1.41
CA ARG A 129 50.99 -29.34 -2.47
C ARG A 129 51.91 -28.98 -3.63
N ALA A 130 51.99 -27.70 -4.00
CA ALA A 130 52.92 -27.24 -5.04
C ALA A 130 54.38 -27.45 -4.63
N ASN A 131 54.72 -27.12 -3.37
CA ASN A 131 56.11 -27.17 -2.89
C ASN A 131 56.58 -28.57 -2.46
N HIS A 132 55.72 -29.37 -1.82
CA HIS A 132 56.13 -30.64 -1.23
C HIS A 132 55.74 -31.88 -2.05
N MET A 133 54.74 -31.78 -2.93
CA MET A 133 54.18 -32.94 -3.65
C MET A 133 54.39 -32.87 -5.17
N GLY A 134 55.13 -31.87 -5.67
CA GLY A 134 55.43 -31.74 -7.10
C GLY A 134 54.18 -31.59 -7.99
N ALA A 135 53.08 -31.10 -7.42
CA ALA A 135 51.82 -30.98 -8.14
C ALA A 135 51.92 -29.90 -9.25
N SER A 136 51.43 -30.23 -10.45
CA SER A 136 51.26 -29.26 -11.54
C SER A 136 50.35 -28.10 -11.12
N GLU A 137 50.66 -26.88 -11.55
CA GLU A 137 49.84 -25.69 -11.29
C GLU A 137 48.36 -25.90 -11.67
N ALA A 138 48.10 -26.61 -12.77
CA ALA A 138 46.74 -26.93 -13.22
C ALA A 138 45.97 -27.85 -12.27
N LEU A 139 46.65 -28.74 -11.54
CA LEU A 139 46.04 -29.60 -10.52
C LEU A 139 45.68 -28.78 -9.28
N THR A 140 46.56 -27.86 -8.87
CA THR A 140 46.35 -27.00 -7.71
C THR A 140 45.22 -25.99 -7.90
N GLN A 141 45.04 -25.46 -9.12
CA GLN A 141 43.92 -24.57 -9.46
C GLN A 141 42.58 -25.30 -9.39
N LYS A 142 42.48 -26.50 -9.99
CA LYS A 142 41.27 -27.33 -9.90
C LYS A 142 40.89 -27.67 -8.46
N LEU A 143 41.88 -27.94 -7.61
CA LEU A 143 41.65 -28.20 -6.18
C LEU A 143 41.06 -26.98 -5.46
N LYS A 144 41.59 -25.78 -5.71
CA LYS A 144 41.04 -24.53 -5.14
C LYS A 144 39.60 -24.30 -5.59
N GLU A 145 39.32 -24.49 -6.89
CA GLU A 145 37.98 -24.36 -7.46
C GLU A 145 37.01 -25.35 -6.81
N THR A 146 37.38 -26.64 -6.71
CA THR A 146 36.52 -27.64 -6.05
C THR A 146 36.25 -27.34 -4.58
N ILE A 147 37.24 -26.86 -3.83
CA ILE A 147 37.07 -26.52 -2.40
C ILE A 147 36.16 -25.29 -2.26
N SER A 148 36.32 -24.30 -3.14
CA SER A 148 35.46 -23.11 -3.15
C SER A 148 34.01 -23.46 -3.51
N GLU A 149 33.79 -24.35 -4.49
CA GLU A 149 32.45 -24.83 -4.89
C GLU A 149 31.78 -25.63 -3.77
N GLU A 150 32.50 -26.53 -3.11
CA GLU A 150 32.00 -27.30 -1.97
C GLU A 150 31.65 -26.40 -0.78
N ALA A 151 32.46 -25.36 -0.53
CA ALA A 151 32.21 -24.38 0.52
C ALA A 151 30.94 -23.55 0.27
N GLU A 152 30.67 -23.17 -0.99
CA GLU A 152 29.45 -22.44 -1.35
C GLU A 152 28.18 -23.26 -1.12
N VAL A 153 28.21 -24.56 -1.43
CA VAL A 153 27.10 -25.48 -1.20
C VAL A 153 26.84 -25.65 0.31
N LEU A 154 27.89 -25.86 1.11
CA LEU A 154 27.77 -26.03 2.56
C LEU A 154 27.26 -24.77 3.29
N LEU A 155 27.59 -23.57 2.78
CA LEU A 155 27.11 -22.30 3.31
C LEU A 155 25.67 -21.97 2.88
N ALA A 156 25.16 -22.60 1.81
CA ALA A 156 23.78 -22.47 1.34
C ALA A 156 22.81 -23.42 2.07
N ASP A 157 23.24 -24.65 2.37
CA ASP A 157 22.39 -25.72 2.90
C ASP A 157 21.97 -25.58 4.38
N LYS A 158 22.53 -24.62 5.14
CA LYS A 158 22.16 -24.40 6.56
C LYS A 158 20.71 -23.98 6.80
N ARG A 159 19.86 -23.83 5.77
CA ARG A 159 18.46 -23.38 5.88
C ARG A 159 17.39 -24.40 5.47
N THR A 160 17.75 -25.58 4.96
CA THR A 160 16.77 -26.61 4.55
C THR A 160 16.47 -27.59 5.69
N ALA A 161 16.01 -27.09 6.83
CA ALA A 161 15.55 -27.95 7.93
C ALA A 161 14.25 -27.42 8.57
N ALA A 162 13.23 -27.14 7.75
CA ALA A 162 11.88 -26.85 8.25
C ALA A 162 10.82 -27.15 7.18
N GLY A 163 10.63 -28.43 6.83
CA GLY A 163 9.51 -28.80 5.97
C GLY A 163 9.49 -30.29 5.60
N ALA A 164 8.46 -30.98 6.11
CA ALA A 164 7.98 -32.29 5.67
C ALA A 164 8.83 -33.53 6.02
N VAL A 165 8.28 -34.31 6.95
CA VAL A 165 8.70 -35.64 7.43
C VAL A 165 8.78 -36.71 6.31
N ASN A 166 8.45 -36.37 5.06
CA ASN A 166 8.51 -37.28 3.90
C ASN A 166 9.69 -37.02 2.93
N ILE A 167 10.55 -36.03 3.19
CA ILE A 167 11.69 -35.74 2.29
C ILE A 167 12.91 -36.62 2.62
N LYS A 168 13.11 -36.98 3.90
CA LYS A 168 14.30 -37.71 4.40
C LYS A 168 14.61 -39.01 3.66
N THR A 169 13.58 -39.75 3.23
CA THR A 169 13.75 -41.04 2.55
C THR A 169 14.14 -40.92 1.07
N ASN A 170 14.08 -39.73 0.48
CA ASN A 170 14.37 -39.49 -0.94
C ASN A 170 15.34 -38.31 -1.18
N GLU A 171 16.02 -37.83 -0.14
CA GLU A 171 16.97 -36.71 -0.21
C GLU A 171 18.09 -36.96 -1.23
N GLU A 172 18.64 -38.17 -1.27
CA GLU A 172 19.72 -38.54 -2.21
C GLU A 172 19.25 -38.48 -3.67
N LYS A 173 18.04 -38.98 -3.96
CA LYS A 173 17.45 -38.93 -5.31
C LYS A 173 17.08 -37.51 -5.73
N MET A 174 16.64 -36.68 -4.79
CA MET A 174 16.35 -35.26 -5.02
C MET A 174 17.63 -34.45 -5.27
N LYS A 175 18.76 -34.83 -4.64
CA LYS A 175 20.10 -34.26 -4.90
C LYS A 175 20.65 -34.67 -6.27
N GLU A 176 20.40 -35.90 -6.71
CA GLU A 176 20.80 -36.36 -8.05
C GLU A 176 19.94 -35.76 -9.18
N MET A 177 18.64 -35.51 -8.94
CA MET A 177 17.73 -34.98 -9.96
C MET A 177 18.12 -33.58 -10.45
N ARG A 178 18.45 -33.44 -11.73
CA ARG A 178 18.78 -32.18 -12.41
C ARG A 178 17.52 -31.42 -12.86
N ALA A 179 16.56 -31.18 -11.96
CA ALA A 179 15.38 -30.38 -12.27
C ALA A 179 15.50 -28.96 -11.69
N PHE A 180 15.37 -27.95 -12.56
CA PHE A 180 15.53 -26.53 -12.20
C PHE A 180 14.41 -25.98 -11.29
N TRP A 181 13.29 -26.70 -11.16
CA TRP A 181 12.12 -26.32 -10.35
C TRP A 181 12.17 -26.92 -8.94
N LEU A 182 13.20 -27.72 -8.62
CA LEU A 182 13.43 -28.22 -7.27
C LEU A 182 13.91 -27.07 -6.37
N PRO A 183 13.29 -26.85 -5.19
CA PRO A 183 13.64 -25.76 -4.28
C PRO A 183 15.12 -25.71 -3.87
N GLY A 184 15.83 -26.85 -3.86
CA GLY A 184 17.26 -26.92 -3.55
C GLY A 184 18.20 -26.58 -4.73
N LYS A 185 17.68 -26.50 -5.96
CA LYS A 185 18.46 -26.21 -7.20
C LYS A 185 17.98 -24.97 -7.93
N THR A 186 16.92 -24.32 -7.44
CA THR A 186 16.56 -22.97 -7.87
C THR A 186 17.61 -22.00 -7.34
N PRO A 187 18.26 -21.19 -8.20
CA PRO A 187 19.07 -20.07 -7.75
C PRO A 187 18.13 -19.02 -7.17
N GLU A 188 17.69 -19.21 -5.93
CA GLU A 188 16.99 -18.17 -5.19
C GLU A 188 18.00 -17.08 -4.87
N ALA A 189 18.04 -16.05 -5.72
CA ALA A 189 18.66 -14.79 -5.38
C ALA A 189 17.98 -14.30 -4.09
N LYS A 190 18.68 -14.40 -2.96
CA LYS A 190 18.20 -13.87 -1.69
C LYS A 190 17.82 -12.42 -1.93
N ALA A 191 16.56 -12.06 -1.72
CA ALA A 191 16.16 -10.66 -1.78
C ALA A 191 16.98 -9.90 -0.73
N LEU A 192 17.94 -9.09 -1.17
CA LEU A 192 18.63 -8.15 -0.28
C LEU A 192 17.55 -7.19 0.23
N LEU A 193 17.32 -7.19 1.54
CA LEU A 193 16.45 -6.19 2.12
C LEU A 193 17.14 -4.83 1.96
N GLU A 194 16.42 -3.88 1.40
CA GLU A 194 16.86 -2.48 1.40
C GLU A 194 16.78 -1.92 2.81
N LYS A 195 17.63 -0.94 3.12
CA LYS A 195 17.61 -0.27 4.42
C LYS A 195 16.23 0.39 4.61
N PRO A 196 15.44 -0.03 5.61
CA PRO A 196 14.11 0.50 5.80
C PRO A 196 14.18 1.97 6.25
N ALA A 197 13.32 2.81 5.68
CA ALA A 197 13.10 4.17 6.17
C ALA A 197 12.41 4.12 7.54
N MET A 198 12.92 4.87 8.52
CA MET A 198 12.37 4.92 9.88
C MET A 198 11.25 5.95 10.05
N ASP A 199 10.91 6.66 8.97
CA ASP A 199 9.86 7.66 8.97
C ASP A 199 8.48 7.01 9.12
N THR A 200 7.62 7.65 9.92
CA THR A 200 6.20 7.33 9.99
C THR A 200 5.45 8.04 8.87
N LEU A 201 4.44 7.38 8.32
CA LEU A 201 3.66 7.83 7.17
C LEU A 201 2.21 8.08 7.58
N CYS A 202 1.56 9.03 6.93
CA CYS A 202 0.13 9.26 7.07
C CYS A 202 -0.65 8.13 6.39
N PRO A 203 -1.62 7.50 7.07
CA PRO A 203 -2.39 6.39 6.50
C PRO A 203 -3.28 6.80 5.33
N ALA A 204 -3.67 8.08 5.22
CA ALA A 204 -4.56 8.56 4.16
C ALA A 204 -3.81 8.97 2.87
N SER A 205 -2.63 9.56 3.00
CA SER A 205 -1.88 10.17 1.89
C SER A 205 -0.54 9.48 1.59
N GLY A 206 -0.01 8.68 2.52
CA GLY A 206 1.32 8.10 2.42
C GLY A 206 2.48 9.08 2.63
N ALA A 207 2.22 10.36 2.94
CA ALA A 207 3.31 11.32 3.19
C ALA A 207 3.90 11.17 4.60
N LYS A 208 5.13 11.64 4.80
CA LYS A 208 5.79 11.61 6.12
C LYS A 208 5.00 12.42 7.14
N LEU A 209 4.75 11.84 8.30
CA LEU A 209 3.95 12.45 9.37
C LEU A 209 4.61 12.22 10.73
N LYS A 210 4.87 13.28 11.49
CA LYS A 210 5.36 13.19 12.87
C LYS A 210 4.27 13.59 13.86
N LEU A 211 4.47 13.22 15.13
CA LEU A 211 3.53 13.56 16.20
C LEU A 211 3.34 15.08 16.38
N LYS A 212 4.36 15.89 16.08
CA LYS A 212 4.29 17.36 16.16
C LYS A 212 3.43 17.98 15.06
N ASP A 213 3.20 17.25 13.98
CA ASP A 213 2.41 17.71 12.83
C ASP A 213 0.91 17.42 13.01
N LEU A 214 0.55 16.80 14.14
CA LEU A 214 -0.83 16.54 14.53
C LEU A 214 -1.39 17.74 15.29
N ILE A 215 -2.48 18.32 14.78
CA ILE A 215 -3.16 19.46 15.42
C ILE A 215 -4.53 19.02 15.94
N ALA A 216 -4.84 19.38 17.19
CA ALA A 216 -6.13 19.13 17.80
C ALA A 216 -7.17 20.11 17.24
N VAL A 217 -8.25 19.57 16.69
CA VAL A 217 -9.25 20.33 15.97
C VAL A 217 -10.52 20.50 16.80
N LYS A 218 -11.06 21.72 16.76
CA LYS A 218 -12.29 22.14 17.42
C LYS A 218 -13.29 22.57 16.36
N PHE A 219 -14.40 21.84 16.30
CA PHE A 219 -15.53 22.23 15.48
C PHE A 219 -16.56 22.92 16.37
N THR A 220 -17.09 24.06 15.91
CA THR A 220 -18.16 24.77 16.61
C THR A 220 -19.49 24.07 16.32
N PRO A 221 -20.16 23.48 17.34
CA PRO A 221 -21.41 22.78 17.12
C PRO A 221 -22.56 23.75 16.85
N VAL A 222 -23.50 23.34 16.02
CA VAL A 222 -24.73 24.11 15.76
C VAL A 222 -25.73 23.96 16.91
N PRO A 223 -26.44 25.03 17.34
CA PRO A 223 -27.58 24.94 18.24
C PRO A 223 -28.59 23.89 17.81
N ASP A 224 -29.25 23.27 18.79
CA ASP A 224 -30.24 22.22 18.53
C ASP A 224 -31.40 22.78 17.68
N GLY A 225 -31.67 22.15 16.52
CA GLY A 225 -32.77 22.49 15.62
C GLY A 225 -32.36 22.87 14.17
N ALA A 226 -31.08 23.05 13.89
CA ALA A 226 -30.59 23.38 12.55
C ALA A 226 -30.10 22.16 11.75
N PRO A 227 -30.10 22.22 10.41
CA PRO A 227 -29.87 21.06 9.54
C PRO A 227 -28.40 20.59 9.48
N HIS A 228 -27.46 21.37 9.98
CA HIS A 228 -26.02 21.08 9.91
C HIS A 228 -25.47 20.72 11.29
N GLU A 229 -24.45 19.84 11.33
CA GLU A 229 -23.84 19.42 12.60
C GLU A 229 -22.91 20.48 13.19
N TYR A 230 -22.15 21.17 12.33
CA TYR A 230 -21.11 22.15 12.67
C TYR A 230 -21.29 23.46 11.88
N MET A 231 -20.80 24.57 12.42
CA MET A 231 -20.82 25.90 11.78
C MET A 231 -19.48 26.63 11.84
N ASP A 232 -19.36 27.67 11.03
CA ASP A 232 -18.27 28.64 11.09
C ASP A 232 -18.35 29.49 12.38
N PRO A 233 -17.27 29.64 13.15
CA PRO A 233 -17.24 30.50 14.33
C PRO A 233 -17.51 31.98 14.06
N VAL A 234 -17.24 32.49 12.85
CA VAL A 234 -17.39 33.91 12.51
C VAL A 234 -18.75 34.18 11.85
N THR A 235 -19.03 33.50 10.72
CA THR A 235 -20.25 33.76 9.93
C THR A 235 -21.47 33.02 10.48
N LYS A 236 -21.26 31.99 11.32
CA LYS A 236 -22.31 31.08 11.83
C LYS A 236 -23.02 30.28 10.74
N ASP A 237 -22.45 30.23 9.53
CA ASP A 237 -22.96 29.40 8.45
C ASP A 237 -22.66 27.93 8.71
N GLY A 238 -23.62 27.06 8.41
CA GLY A 238 -23.47 25.62 8.58
C GLY A 238 -22.50 25.00 7.57
N PHE A 239 -21.65 24.08 8.04
CA PHE A 239 -20.71 23.37 7.20
C PHE A 239 -21.39 22.24 6.40
N THR A 240 -21.05 22.17 5.11
CA THR A 240 -21.48 21.09 4.21
C THR A 240 -20.27 20.33 3.66
N ASN A 241 -20.48 19.10 3.16
CA ASN A 241 -19.39 18.33 2.54
C ASN A 241 -18.76 19.01 1.31
N ALA A 242 -19.49 19.93 0.66
CA ALA A 242 -18.99 20.70 -0.49
C ALA A 242 -18.20 21.95 -0.07
N SER A 243 -18.37 22.40 1.18
CA SER A 243 -17.72 23.61 1.71
C SER A 243 -16.20 23.43 1.76
N ARG A 244 -15.46 24.48 1.40
CA ARG A 244 -14.00 24.53 1.56
C ARG A 244 -13.69 24.95 2.99
N LEU A 245 -13.12 24.04 3.77
CA LEU A 245 -12.79 24.27 5.17
C LEU A 245 -11.30 24.43 5.36
N VAL A 246 -10.91 25.30 6.28
CA VAL A 246 -9.53 25.51 6.71
C VAL A 246 -9.45 25.37 8.23
N VAL A 247 -8.31 24.85 8.70
CA VAL A 247 -7.99 24.69 10.11
C VAL A 247 -6.83 25.62 10.45
N LEU A 248 -6.99 26.39 11.53
CA LEU A 248 -5.93 27.24 12.06
C LEU A 248 -5.07 26.42 13.02
N LYS A 249 -3.76 26.30 12.78
CA LYS A 249 -2.87 25.53 13.67
C LYS A 249 -2.83 26.05 15.13
N PRO A 250 -2.77 27.38 15.37
CA PRO A 250 -2.57 27.89 16.73
C PRO A 250 -3.77 27.66 17.65
N THR A 251 -4.98 27.81 17.11
CA THR A 251 -6.22 27.70 17.91
C THR A 251 -6.91 26.34 17.78
N GLY A 252 -6.69 25.66 16.64
CA GLY A 252 -7.33 24.41 16.26
C GLY A 252 -8.74 24.60 15.69
N ASP A 253 -9.21 25.83 15.50
CA ASP A 253 -10.58 26.10 15.05
C ASP A 253 -10.72 25.87 13.54
N VAL A 254 -11.89 25.35 13.15
CA VAL A 254 -12.27 25.12 11.75
C VAL A 254 -13.16 26.25 11.27
N MET A 255 -12.87 26.80 10.09
CA MET A 255 -13.65 27.87 9.46
C MET A 255 -13.75 27.67 7.95
N LEU A 256 -14.65 28.39 7.30
CA LEU A 256 -14.72 28.43 5.85
C LEU A 256 -13.48 29.13 5.29
N LYS A 257 -13.00 28.64 4.13
CA LYS A 257 -11.87 29.27 3.43
C LYS A 257 -12.16 30.74 3.08
N GLU A 258 -13.41 31.05 2.74
CA GLU A 258 -13.84 32.42 2.44
C GLU A 258 -13.77 33.33 3.66
N THR A 259 -14.16 32.82 4.83
CA THR A 259 -14.06 33.54 6.11
C THR A 259 -12.61 33.82 6.48
N TRP A 260 -11.72 32.85 6.27
CA TRP A 260 -10.28 33.04 6.44
C TRP A 260 -9.76 34.16 5.54
N GLU A 261 -10.05 34.11 4.24
CA GLU A 261 -9.53 35.08 3.27
C GLU A 261 -10.06 36.51 3.50
N LYS A 262 -11.32 36.66 3.93
CA LYS A 262 -11.98 37.96 4.07
C LYS A 262 -11.82 38.60 5.45
N CYS A 263 -11.81 37.80 6.52
CA CYS A 263 -11.85 38.32 7.89
C CYS A 263 -10.53 38.11 8.63
N VAL A 264 -10.01 36.88 8.64
CA VAL A 264 -8.87 36.54 9.52
C VAL A 264 -7.53 36.91 8.89
N ARG A 265 -7.38 36.75 7.58
CA ARG A 265 -6.14 37.07 6.85
C ARG A 265 -5.81 38.58 6.91
N PRO A 266 -6.76 39.52 6.73
CA PRO A 266 -6.48 40.95 6.89
C PRO A 266 -6.15 41.35 8.32
N ASP A 267 -6.84 40.78 9.31
CA ASP A 267 -6.63 41.11 10.72
C ASP A 267 -5.35 40.47 11.29
N GLY A 268 -4.87 39.37 10.69
CA GLY A 268 -3.64 38.67 11.10
C GLY A 268 -3.72 37.99 12.47
N ALA A 269 -4.91 37.97 13.09
CA ALA A 269 -5.16 37.35 14.38
C ALA A 269 -6.57 36.78 14.46
N PHE A 270 -6.71 35.68 15.19
CA PHE A 270 -8.00 35.06 15.52
C PHE A 270 -8.09 34.88 17.03
N ASN A 271 -9.11 35.45 17.67
CA ASN A 271 -9.31 35.42 19.13
C ASN A 271 -8.07 35.87 19.94
N GLY A 272 -7.35 36.89 19.45
CA GLY A 272 -6.14 37.43 20.09
C GLY A 272 -4.87 36.60 19.88
N VAL A 273 -4.94 35.50 19.12
CA VAL A 273 -3.77 34.71 18.73
C VAL A 273 -3.35 35.11 17.32
N PRO A 274 -2.07 35.48 17.08
CA PRO A 274 -1.59 35.80 15.74
C PRO A 274 -1.61 34.56 14.85
N VAL A 275 -2.08 34.72 13.61
CA VAL A 275 -2.18 33.64 12.62
C VAL A 275 -1.56 34.07 11.31
N SER A 276 -0.61 33.28 10.82
CA SER A 276 0.06 33.49 9.54
C SER A 276 -0.52 32.60 8.43
N ASP A 277 -0.25 32.95 7.16
CA ASP A 277 -0.65 32.12 6.01
C ASP A 277 -0.07 30.69 6.09
N ASP A 278 1.13 30.53 6.65
CA ASP A 278 1.78 29.21 6.85
C ASP A 278 1.06 28.34 7.88
N ASP A 279 0.31 28.96 8.79
CA ASP A 279 -0.43 28.31 9.89
C ASP A 279 -1.85 27.91 9.52
N VAL A 280 -2.16 27.96 8.23
CA VAL A 280 -3.46 27.54 7.70
C VAL A 280 -3.32 26.24 6.95
N MET A 281 -4.24 25.30 7.22
CA MET A 281 -4.29 24.02 6.55
C MET A 281 -5.66 23.80 5.93
N GLU A 282 -5.68 23.50 4.63
CA GLU A 282 -6.92 23.13 3.96
C GLU A 282 -7.34 21.71 4.34
N LEU A 283 -8.57 21.55 4.82
CA LEU A 283 -9.13 20.25 5.16
C LEU A 283 -9.59 19.53 3.88
N GLN A 284 -9.44 18.20 3.85
CA GLN A 284 -10.05 17.38 2.83
C GLN A 284 -11.58 17.48 2.90
N ARG A 285 -12.20 17.70 1.74
CA ARG A 285 -13.66 17.76 1.61
C ARG A 285 -14.29 16.37 1.82
N GLY A 286 -15.55 16.38 2.23
CA GLY A 286 -16.35 15.17 2.34
C GLY A 286 -16.91 14.72 0.99
N GLY A 287 -17.51 13.53 0.97
CA GLY A 287 -18.24 13.03 -0.20
C GLY A 287 -19.41 13.91 -0.60
N THR A 288 -19.41 14.37 -1.84
CA THR A 288 -20.57 15.02 -2.47
C THR A 288 -21.27 14.05 -3.43
N GLY A 289 -22.59 14.17 -3.57
CA GLY A 289 -23.37 13.36 -4.51
C GLY A 289 -23.15 13.73 -5.98
N PHE A 290 -22.39 14.80 -6.26
CA PHE A 290 -22.20 15.35 -7.60
C PHE A 290 -20.85 14.93 -8.18
N ALA A 291 -20.88 14.44 -9.42
CA ALA A 291 -19.68 13.92 -10.07
C ALA A 291 -18.63 15.00 -10.42
N ALA A 292 -19.07 16.26 -10.61
CA ALA A 292 -18.26 17.35 -11.14
C ALA A 292 -17.39 18.06 -10.10
N HIS A 293 -17.80 18.08 -8.83
CA HIS A 293 -17.21 18.96 -7.83
C HIS A 293 -15.85 18.47 -7.28
N ASP A 294 -15.62 17.15 -7.23
CA ASP A 294 -14.40 16.54 -6.70
C ASP A 294 -13.91 15.39 -7.60
N LYS A 295 -12.81 15.64 -8.33
CA LYS A 295 -12.16 14.63 -9.19
C LYS A 295 -11.24 13.69 -8.42
N GLU A 296 -10.64 14.17 -7.33
CA GLU A 296 -9.67 13.41 -6.51
C GLU A 296 -10.35 12.49 -5.49
N LEU A 297 -11.49 12.92 -4.94
CA LEU A 297 -12.24 12.16 -3.93
C LEU A 297 -13.28 11.27 -4.61
N GLN A 298 -12.85 10.12 -5.12
CA GLN A 298 -13.72 9.16 -5.80
C GLN A 298 -13.57 7.76 -5.19
N ALA A 299 -14.69 7.20 -4.73
CA ALA A 299 -14.80 5.78 -4.45
C ALA A 299 -15.13 5.04 -5.75
N LYS A 300 -14.31 4.05 -6.13
CA LYS A 300 -14.51 3.25 -7.34
C LYS A 300 -14.50 1.77 -6.98
N LYS A 301 -15.48 1.04 -7.50
CA LYS A 301 -15.52 -0.42 -7.45
C LYS A 301 -15.01 -0.96 -8.78
N ARG A 302 -13.98 -1.80 -8.74
CA ARG A 302 -13.50 -2.54 -9.90
C ARG A 302 -14.14 -3.92 -9.89
N PHE A 303 -14.77 -4.30 -11.00
CA PHE A 303 -15.32 -5.64 -11.20
C PHE A 303 -14.67 -6.27 -12.43
N LEU A 304 -14.42 -7.57 -12.31
CA LEU A 304 -14.02 -8.41 -13.43
C LEU A 304 -15.26 -8.68 -14.27
N LEU A 305 -15.14 -8.47 -15.56
CA LEU A 305 -16.13 -8.83 -16.56
C LEU A 305 -15.62 -10.10 -17.24
N GLY A 306 -16.37 -11.20 -17.13
CA GLY A 306 -16.02 -12.46 -17.79
C GLY A 306 -16.64 -13.69 -17.13
N PRO A 307 -16.45 -14.88 -17.73
CA PRO A 307 -16.88 -16.14 -17.13
C PRO A 307 -16.24 -16.29 -15.73
N GLY A 308 -17.07 -16.49 -14.71
CA GLY A 308 -16.66 -16.53 -13.30
C GLY A 308 -16.93 -15.26 -12.48
N SER A 309 -17.42 -14.18 -13.11
CA SER A 309 -17.77 -12.92 -12.41
C SER A 309 -19.18 -12.89 -11.79
N GLY A 310 -19.97 -13.95 -11.95
CA GLY A 310 -21.37 -14.02 -11.49
C GLY A 310 -22.37 -13.15 -12.28
N LEU A 311 -21.92 -12.08 -12.95
CA LEU A 311 -22.76 -11.29 -13.87
C LEU A 311 -22.90 -11.93 -15.25
N ALA A 312 -21.88 -12.66 -15.71
CA ALA A 312 -21.87 -13.34 -17.00
C ALA A 312 -22.24 -14.83 -16.91
N ASP A 313 -22.51 -15.37 -15.71
CA ASP A 313 -22.91 -16.78 -15.55
C ASP A 313 -24.41 -16.97 -15.80
N ARG A 314 -24.93 -16.34 -16.87
CA ARG A 314 -26.15 -16.78 -17.55
C ARG A 314 -25.83 -17.89 -18.55
N ARG A 315 -25.04 -18.88 -18.14
CA ARG A 315 -24.97 -20.15 -18.86
C ARG A 315 -26.32 -20.85 -18.66
N GLY A 316 -27.25 -20.62 -19.58
CA GLY A 316 -28.46 -21.41 -19.71
C GLY A 316 -29.76 -20.69 -20.06
N GLN A 317 -29.84 -19.36 -20.07
CA GLN A 317 -31.10 -18.67 -20.43
C GLN A 317 -30.84 -17.31 -21.11
N THR A 318 -30.79 -17.35 -22.44
CA THR A 318 -31.55 -16.45 -23.34
C THR A 318 -31.49 -17.07 -24.72
N ALA A 319 -32.68 -17.32 -25.28
CA ALA A 319 -32.88 -17.71 -26.67
C ALA A 319 -32.02 -16.86 -27.61
N GLY A 320 -31.48 -17.48 -28.66
CA GLY A 320 -30.82 -16.75 -29.73
C GLY A 320 -31.72 -15.62 -30.28
N PRO A 321 -31.15 -14.65 -31.02
CA PRO A 321 -31.93 -13.55 -31.57
C PRO A 321 -33.14 -14.11 -32.32
N THR A 322 -34.35 -13.77 -31.86
CA THR A 322 -35.58 -14.16 -32.55
C THR A 322 -35.59 -13.48 -33.91
N SER A 323 -35.33 -14.27 -34.95
CA SER A 323 -35.55 -13.85 -36.33
C SER A 323 -36.98 -13.32 -36.45
N LYS A 324 -37.13 -12.04 -36.84
CA LYS A 324 -38.45 -11.45 -37.16
C LYS A 324 -39.03 -12.01 -38.48
N PHE A 325 -38.30 -12.89 -39.19
CA PHE A 325 -38.66 -13.39 -40.51
C PHE A 325 -38.45 -14.92 -40.68
N GLY A 326 -38.49 -15.70 -39.60
CA GLY A 326 -38.30 -17.17 -39.65
C GLY A 326 -39.43 -17.92 -38.97
N LEU A 327 -39.91 -18.99 -39.62
CA LEU A 327 -41.02 -19.87 -39.22
C LEU A 327 -41.09 -20.15 -37.71
N ARG A 328 -42.27 -19.87 -37.12
CA ARG A 328 -42.63 -20.37 -35.79
C ARG A 328 -43.10 -21.82 -35.91
N ILE A 329 -42.31 -22.75 -35.40
CA ILE A 329 -42.76 -24.13 -35.20
C ILE A 329 -43.42 -24.18 -33.83
N ASN A 330 -44.74 -24.34 -33.80
CA ASN A 330 -45.50 -24.61 -32.58
C ASN A 330 -45.55 -26.12 -32.35
N ASN A 331 -44.77 -26.57 -31.36
CA ASN A 331 -45.05 -27.57 -30.32
C ASN A 331 -43.74 -28.23 -29.88
#